data_AF-A0A539CQR9-F1
#
_entry.id   AF-A0A539CQR9-F1
#
_cell.length_a   1.000
_cell.length_b   1.000
_cell.length_c   1.000
_cell.angle_alpha   90.00
_cell.angle_beta   90.00
_cell.angle_gamma   90.00
#
_symmetry.space_group_name_H-M   'P 1'
#
loop_
_entity.id
_entity.type
_entity.pdbx_description
1 polymer ?
#
loop_
_entity_poly.entity_id
_entity_poly.type
_entity_poly.pdbx_seq_one_letter_code
_entity_poly.pdbx_strand_id
1 'polypeptide(L)'
;MERLRHARQFLHHLPAQEGGKDYFEKLMTAFDKAKEDHIAVYGPDNHMRLTNLHETQSIDMFSYGVADRGAPIRVPHSFIKNGYKGYLEDRRPNSQGDTYQIASRILKTIATVPTAVSSAPHLKAVSA
;
A
#
# COMPACT_ATOMS: atom_id res chain seq x y z
N MET A 1 25.94 -10.73 11.02
CA MET A 1 25.25 -10.48 9.73
C MET A 1 24.39 -11.69 9.45
N GLU A 2 23.15 -11.48 9.03
CA GLU A 2 22.26 -12.52 8.50
C GLU A 2 21.63 -13.50 9.51
N ARG A 3 20.60 -13.03 10.21
CA ARG A 3 19.40 -13.82 10.48
C ARG A 3 18.18 -12.95 10.28
N LEU A 4 17.48 -13.24 9.19
CA LEU A 4 16.09 -12.97 8.88
C LEU A 4 15.34 -12.18 9.96
N ARG A 5 15.17 -10.89 9.69
CA ARG A 5 14.09 -10.08 10.28
C ARG A 5 12.77 -10.66 9.80
N HIS A 6 12.29 -11.65 10.52
CA HIS A 6 11.01 -12.29 10.32
C HIS A 6 9.88 -11.25 10.42
N ALA A 7 8.90 -11.38 9.52
CA ALA A 7 7.71 -10.55 9.33
C ALA A 7 7.94 -9.13 8.75
N ARG A 8 8.40 -9.08 7.50
CA ARG A 8 8.28 -7.91 6.61
C ARG A 8 6.89 -7.95 5.95
N GLN A 9 5.85 -7.70 6.74
CA GLN A 9 4.44 -7.80 6.32
C GLN A 9 4.12 -6.71 5.29
N PHE A 10 3.99 -7.14 4.03
CA PHE A 10 3.51 -6.41 2.85
C PHE A 10 4.36 -5.21 2.39
N LEU A 11 5.43 -5.56 1.66
CA LEU A 11 6.38 -4.64 1.04
C LEU A 11 5.88 -4.14 -0.32
N HIS A 12 5.46 -2.88 -0.43
CA HIS A 12 5.20 -2.25 -1.75
C HIS A 12 6.44 -1.49 -2.22
N HIS A 13 7.18 -2.06 -3.17
CA HIS A 13 8.32 -1.37 -3.79
C HIS A 13 7.81 -0.30 -4.75
N LEU A 14 8.11 0.97 -4.46
CA LEU A 14 7.96 2.05 -5.45
C LEU A 14 9.21 2.07 -6.36
N PRO A 15 9.07 1.88 -7.69
CA PRO A 15 10.20 1.83 -8.60
C PRO A 15 11.07 3.10 -8.54
N ALA A 16 12.39 2.91 -8.60
CA ALA A 16 13.37 3.98 -8.46
C ALA A 16 13.27 5.10 -9.53
N GLN A 17 12.63 4.82 -10.67
CA GLN A 17 12.46 5.74 -11.81
C GLN A 17 11.13 6.50 -11.79
N GLU A 18 10.17 6.09 -10.95
CA GLU A 18 8.79 6.63 -10.91
C GLU A 18 8.41 7.26 -9.56
N GLY A 19 9.30 7.14 -8.56
CA GLY A 19 9.08 7.72 -7.23
C GLY A 19 9.09 9.24 -7.21
N GLY A 20 8.35 9.81 -6.26
CA GLY A 20 8.23 11.25 -6.04
C GLY A 20 7.05 11.57 -5.12
N LYS A 21 7.07 12.76 -4.51
CA LYS A 21 6.00 13.20 -3.59
C LYS A 21 4.62 13.16 -4.25
N ASP A 22 4.53 13.66 -5.48
CA ASP A 22 3.28 13.72 -6.26
C ASP A 22 2.69 12.32 -6.54
N TYR A 23 3.52 11.39 -7.00
CA TYR A 23 3.07 10.00 -7.21
C TYR A 23 2.62 9.37 -5.89
N PHE A 24 3.37 9.58 -4.80
CA PHE A 24 3.01 9.08 -3.48
C PHE A 24 1.66 9.63 -3.00
N GLU A 25 1.41 10.94 -3.14
CA GLU A 25 0.14 11.57 -2.74
C GLU A 25 -1.05 11.08 -3.58
N LYS A 26 -0.86 10.88 -4.90
CA LYS A 26 -1.85 10.24 -5.78
C LYS A 26 -2.12 8.80 -5.37
N LEU A 27 -1.09 8.06 -4.99
CA LEU A 27 -1.21 6.69 -4.50
C LEU A 27 -2.00 6.62 -3.20
N MET A 28 -1.70 7.47 -2.22
CA MET A 28 -2.46 7.51 -0.96
C MET A 28 -3.93 7.90 -1.20
N THR A 29 -4.18 8.81 -2.13
CA THR A 29 -5.55 9.15 -2.57
C THR A 29 -6.27 7.97 -3.20
N ALA A 30 -5.59 7.16 -4.02
CA ALA A 30 -6.16 5.96 -4.62
C ALA A 30 -6.50 4.89 -3.57
N PHE A 31 -5.63 4.71 -2.57
CA PHE A 31 -5.86 3.79 -1.45
C PHE A 31 -7.04 4.22 -0.56
N ASP A 32 -7.21 5.53 -0.31
CA ASP A 32 -8.37 6.05 0.44
C ASP A 32 -9.68 5.81 -0.32
N LYS A 33 -9.70 6.07 -1.63
CA LYS A 33 -10.86 5.79 -2.49
C LYS A 33 -11.23 4.31 -2.51
N ALA A 34 -10.24 3.43 -2.47
CA ALA A 34 -10.43 1.99 -2.50
C ALA A 34 -10.57 1.34 -1.10
N LYS A 35 -10.62 2.11 -0.01
CA LYS A 35 -10.46 1.56 1.36
C LYS A 35 -11.42 0.42 1.68
N GLU A 36 -12.67 0.52 1.26
CA GLU A 36 -13.70 -0.50 1.49
C GLU A 36 -13.36 -1.80 0.75
N ASP A 37 -12.94 -1.70 -0.52
CA ASP A 37 -12.49 -2.85 -1.31
C ASP A 37 -11.26 -3.53 -0.69
N HIS A 38 -10.36 -2.75 -0.08
CA HIS A 38 -9.21 -3.30 0.65
C HIS A 38 -9.68 -4.04 1.90
N ILE A 39 -10.50 -3.41 2.74
CA ILE A 39 -11.02 -4.01 3.97
C ILE A 39 -11.77 -5.32 3.68
N ALA A 40 -12.51 -5.39 2.58
CA ALA A 40 -13.26 -6.59 2.17
C ALA A 40 -12.38 -7.85 2.00
N VAL A 41 -11.09 -7.68 1.66
CA VAL A 41 -10.14 -8.80 1.47
C VAL A 41 -9.09 -8.90 2.58
N TYR A 42 -9.12 -8.03 3.57
CA TYR A 42 -8.09 -7.93 4.62
C TYR A 42 -8.28 -8.89 5.79
N GLY A 43 -9.19 -9.86 5.62
CA GLY A 43 -9.50 -10.92 6.56
C GLY A 43 -10.81 -10.67 7.33
N PRO A 44 -11.43 -11.74 7.87
CA PRO A 44 -12.67 -11.65 8.64
C PRO A 44 -12.49 -10.84 9.93
N ASP A 45 -13.60 -10.34 10.46
CA ASP A 45 -13.69 -9.70 11.79
C ASP A 45 -12.75 -8.51 12.02
N ASN A 46 -12.26 -7.89 10.95
CA ASN A 46 -11.32 -6.78 11.03
C ASN A 46 -11.92 -5.55 11.76
N HIS A 47 -13.25 -5.42 11.78
CA HIS A 47 -14.00 -4.40 12.52
C HIS A 47 -13.82 -4.51 14.04
N MET A 48 -13.51 -5.71 14.58
CA MET A 48 -13.21 -5.90 15.99
C MET A 48 -11.81 -5.38 16.36
N ARG A 49 -10.90 -5.30 15.39
CA ARG A 49 -9.50 -4.89 15.56
C ARG A 49 -9.27 -3.42 15.20
N LEU A 50 -9.87 -2.95 14.10
CA LEU A 50 -9.71 -1.60 13.56
C LEU A 50 -10.73 -0.64 14.20
N THR A 51 -10.52 -0.32 15.48
CA THR A 51 -11.50 0.38 16.33
C THR A 51 -11.07 1.79 16.74
N ASN A 52 -9.94 2.28 16.24
CA ASN A 52 -9.28 3.51 16.71
C ASN A 52 -8.72 3.43 18.13
N LEU A 53 -8.68 2.23 18.72
CA LEU A 53 -8.05 1.94 20.00
C LEU A 53 -6.78 1.11 19.77
N HIS A 54 -5.84 1.16 20.73
CA HIS A 54 -4.65 0.29 20.75
C HIS A 54 -3.77 0.35 19.50
N GLU A 55 -3.34 1.54 19.08
CA GLU A 55 -2.44 1.74 17.92
C GLU A 55 -3.02 1.26 16.57
N THR A 56 -4.35 1.23 16.47
CA THR A 56 -5.10 0.98 15.23
C THR A 56 -5.94 2.20 14.85
N GLN A 57 -6.36 2.27 13.59
CA GLN A 57 -7.32 3.26 13.13
C GLN A 57 -8.69 2.62 12.95
N SER A 58 -9.76 3.42 13.01
CA SER A 58 -11.13 2.98 12.66
C SER A 58 -11.18 2.37 11.26
N ILE A 59 -11.97 1.31 11.10
CA ILE A 59 -12.15 0.60 9.82
C ILE A 59 -12.62 1.51 8.67
N ASP A 60 -13.38 2.56 8.99
CA ASP A 60 -13.95 3.50 8.00
C ASP A 60 -13.01 4.65 7.63
N MET A 61 -11.90 4.79 8.36
CA MET A 61 -10.93 5.86 8.16
C MET A 61 -9.70 5.35 7.42
N PHE A 62 -9.12 6.23 6.61
CA PHE A 62 -7.84 6.00 5.98
C PHE A 62 -6.91 7.19 6.25
N SER A 63 -5.71 6.89 6.71
CA SER A 63 -4.62 7.85 6.79
C SER A 63 -3.27 7.17 6.58
N TYR A 64 -2.25 7.99 6.39
CA TYR A 64 -0.86 7.58 6.42
C TYR A 64 -0.07 8.51 7.33
N GLY A 65 1.00 8.01 7.93
CA GLY A 65 1.81 8.82 8.83
C GLY A 65 3.30 8.48 8.76
N VAL A 66 4.13 9.52 8.83
CA VAL A 66 5.59 9.39 8.83
C VAL A 66 6.03 8.96 10.20
N ALA A 67 6.51 7.72 10.28
CA ALA A 67 6.87 7.03 11.53
C ALA A 67 5.76 6.98 12.59
N ASP A 68 4.51 7.20 12.17
CA ASP A 68 3.33 7.05 13.01
C ASP A 68 2.94 5.58 13.10
N ARG A 69 2.85 5.07 14.33
CA ARG A 69 2.39 3.71 14.63
C ARG A 69 0.87 3.63 14.85
N GLY A 70 0.15 4.75 14.88
CA GLY A 70 -1.31 4.76 14.86
C GLY A 70 -1.90 4.73 13.44
N ALA A 71 -1.12 5.18 12.45
CA ALA A 71 -1.58 5.22 11.07
C ALA A 71 -1.73 3.81 10.45
N PRO A 72 -2.78 3.58 9.63
CA PRO A 72 -2.95 2.31 8.92
C PRO A 72 -1.87 2.09 7.87
N ILE A 73 -1.50 3.12 7.09
CA ILE A 73 -0.32 3.06 6.23
C ILE A 73 0.84 3.74 6.95
N ARG A 74 1.86 2.96 7.31
CA ARG A 74 3.05 3.49 7.95
C ARG A 74 4.12 3.82 6.91
N VAL A 75 4.63 5.06 6.98
CA VAL A 75 5.68 5.58 6.11
C VAL A 75 6.99 5.65 6.89
N PRO A 76 8.05 4.88 6.55
CA PRO A 76 9.34 4.96 7.24
C PRO A 76 9.99 6.35 7.13
N HIS A 77 10.72 6.80 8.15
CA HIS A 77 11.47 8.07 8.11
C HIS A 77 12.42 8.18 6.89
N SER A 78 13.03 7.06 6.50
CA SER A 78 13.93 7.01 5.35
C SER A 78 13.21 7.22 4.03
N PHE A 79 11.90 6.98 3.95
CA PHE A 79 11.13 7.09 2.72
C PHE A 79 11.16 8.53 2.17
N ILE A 80 10.94 9.53 3.03
CA ILE A 80 11.01 10.94 2.64
C ILE A 80 12.44 11.33 2.30
N LYS A 81 13.42 10.94 3.14
CA LYS A 81 14.85 11.25 2.89
C LYS A 81 15.35 10.66 1.57
N ASN A 82 14.77 9.54 1.14
CA ASN A 82 15.12 8.86 -0.10
C ASN A 82 14.28 9.35 -1.31
N GLY A 83 13.63 10.51 -1.20
CA GLY A 83 12.86 11.09 -2.30
C GLY A 83 11.55 10.35 -2.58
N TYR A 84 10.86 9.91 -1.54
CA TYR A 84 9.61 9.14 -1.61
C TYR A 84 9.78 7.80 -2.34
N LYS A 85 10.90 7.13 -2.04
CA LYS A 85 11.28 5.82 -2.60
C LYS A 85 11.51 4.82 -1.49
N GLY A 86 11.15 3.57 -1.74
CA GLY A 86 11.28 2.48 -0.79
C GLY A 86 9.96 1.74 -0.62
N TYR A 87 9.62 1.43 0.63
CA TYR A 87 8.43 0.66 0.96
C TYR A 87 7.51 1.39 1.93
N LEU A 88 6.22 1.08 1.78
CA LEU A 88 5.15 1.42 2.70
C LEU A 88 4.65 0.15 3.36
N GLU A 89 4.14 0.26 4.59
CA GLU A 89 3.62 -0.86 5.37
C GLU A 89 2.12 -0.65 5.59
N ASP A 90 1.28 -1.50 4.99
CA ASP A 90 -0.17 -1.52 5.26
C ASP A 90 -0.47 -2.44 6.45
N ARG A 91 -0.99 -1.85 7.52
CA ARG A 91 -1.21 -2.50 8.82
C ARG A 91 -2.67 -2.91 9.06
N ARG A 92 -3.52 -2.74 8.04
CA ARG A 92 -4.94 -3.11 8.07
C ARG A 92 -5.22 -4.59 7.79
N PRO A 93 -4.42 -5.34 7.02
CA PRO A 93 -4.59 -6.80 6.92
C PRO A 93 -4.43 -7.49 8.28
N ASN A 94 -5.24 -8.51 8.55
CA ASN A 94 -5.09 -9.37 9.72
C ASN A 94 -4.52 -10.75 9.34
N SER A 95 -4.25 -11.58 10.35
CA SER A 95 -3.57 -12.87 10.18
C SER A 95 -4.40 -13.94 9.44
N GLN A 96 -5.70 -13.72 9.26
CA GLN A 96 -6.61 -14.65 8.57
C GLN A 96 -6.90 -14.22 7.12
N GLY A 97 -6.38 -13.07 6.67
CA GLY A 97 -6.57 -12.60 5.31
C GLY A 97 -5.84 -13.46 4.27
N ASP A 98 -6.50 -13.70 3.14
CA ASP A 98 -5.90 -14.42 2.01
C ASP A 98 -4.81 -13.54 1.35
N THR A 99 -3.58 -14.02 1.40
CA THR A 99 -2.40 -13.29 0.92
C THR A 99 -2.49 -12.96 -0.57
N TYR A 100 -3.07 -13.84 -1.40
CA TYR A 100 -3.19 -13.60 -2.83
C TYR A 100 -4.26 -12.56 -3.13
N GLN A 101 -5.39 -12.59 -2.42
CA GLN A 101 -6.45 -11.59 -2.58
C GLN A 101 -5.98 -10.20 -2.12
N ILE A 102 -5.29 -10.14 -0.98
CA ILE A 102 -4.67 -8.92 -0.47
C ILE A 102 -3.70 -8.35 -1.50
N ALA A 103 -2.75 -9.16 -1.98
CA ALA A 103 -1.76 -8.72 -2.95
C ALA A 103 -2.41 -8.25 -4.26
N SER A 104 -3.37 -9.01 -4.79
CA SER A 104 -4.12 -8.68 -6.01
C SER A 104 -4.87 -7.36 -5.88
N ARG A 105 -5.59 -7.15 -4.77
CA ARG A 105 -6.33 -5.91 -4.49
C ARG A 105 -5.41 -4.71 -4.41
N ILE A 106 -4.24 -4.86 -3.79
CA ILE A 106 -3.27 -3.78 -3.69
C ILE A 106 -2.67 -3.45 -5.06
N LEU A 107 -2.26 -4.46 -5.83
CA LEU A 107 -1.75 -4.24 -7.19
C LEU A 107 -2.79 -3.56 -8.08
N LYS A 108 -4.06 -3.95 -7.96
CA LYS A 108 -5.17 -3.30 -8.68
C LYS A 108 -5.25 -1.81 -8.35
N THR A 109 -5.15 -1.43 -7.08
CA THR A 109 -5.16 -0.01 -6.67
C THR A 109 -3.92 0.72 -7.18
N ILE A 110 -2.72 0.13 -7.07
CA ILE A 110 -1.47 0.72 -7.59
C ILE A 110 -1.59 1.00 -9.09
N ALA A 111 -2.14 0.06 -9.87
CA ALA A 111 -2.32 0.21 -11.32
C ALA A 111 -3.29 1.33 -11.74
N THR A 112 -4.11 1.86 -10.83
CA THR A 112 -4.99 3.00 -11.12
C THR A 112 -4.25 4.35 -11.16
N VAL A 113 -3.03 4.40 -10.66
CA VAL A 113 -2.22 5.63 -10.62
C VAL A 113 -1.27 5.61 -11.81
N PRO A 114 -1.43 6.51 -12.79
CA PRO A 114 -0.56 6.54 -13.95
C PRO A 114 0.89 6.83 -13.54
N THR A 115 1.81 6.04 -14.07
CA THR A 115 3.25 6.32 -13.97
C THR A 115 3.74 6.98 -15.27
N ALA A 116 4.86 7.70 -15.20
CA ALA A 116 5.44 8.39 -16.36
C ALA A 116 5.79 7.44 -17.52
N VAL A 117 5.90 6.13 -17.28
CA VAL A 117 6.22 5.10 -18.27
C VAL A 117 4.97 4.60 -19.01
N SER A 118 3.78 4.72 -18.40
CA SER A 118 2.50 4.30 -18.98
C SER A 118 2.00 5.17 -20.13
N SER A 119 2.65 6.31 -20.43
CA SER A 119 2.30 7.20 -21.54
C SER A 119 2.92 6.80 -22.88
N ALA A 120 3.76 5.76 -22.92
CA ALA A 120 4.21 5.17 -24.17
C ALA A 120 3.09 4.31 -24.79
N PRO A 121 2.71 4.52 -26.07
CA PRO A 121 1.68 3.72 -26.71
C PRO A 121 2.14 2.26 -26.75
N HIS A 122 1.39 1.38 -26.08
CA HIS A 122 1.61 -0.05 -26.19
C HIS A 122 1.54 -0.45 -27.67
N LEU A 123 2.66 -0.96 -28.19
CA LEU A 123 2.84 -1.35 -29.59
C LEU A 123 1.62 -2.14 -30.10
N LYS A 124 1.03 -1.66 -31.19
CA LYS A 124 0.05 -2.44 -31.97
C LYS A 124 0.76 -3.66 -32.60
N ALA A 125 0.04 -4.78 -32.52
CA ALA A 125 0.06 -5.95 -33.40
C ALA A 125 1.28 -6.88 -33.41
N VAL A 126 1.03 -8.16 -33.12
CA VAL A 126 1.33 -9.25 -34.07
C VAL A 126 0.15 -10.22 -34.06
N SER A 127 -0.75 -10.10 -35.04
CA SER A 127 -1.59 -11.22 -35.49
C SER A 127 -1.02 -11.67 -36.81
N ALA A 128 -0.46 -12.89 -36.82
CA ALA A 128 -0.07 -13.62 -38.01
C ALA A 128 -1.31 -14.24 -38.67
#